data_AF-A0A6N3A6R5-F1
#
_entry.id   AF-A0A6N3A6R5-F1
#
_cell.length_a   1.000
_cell.length_b   1.000
_cell.length_c   1.000
_cell.angle_alpha   90.00
_cell.angle_beta   90.00
_cell.angle_gamma   90.00
#
_symmetry.space_group_name_H-M   'P 1'
#
loop_
_entity.id
_entity.type
_entity.pdbx_description
1 polymer ?
#
loop_
_entity_poly.entity_id
_entity_poly.type
_entity_poly.pdbx_seq_one_letter_code
_entity_poly.pdbx_strand_id
1 'polypeptide(L)'
;MSVDEIREAKDELIKMSNDDTQRELYEMRAKTLRDKISALNEAERKGIKKGREEGRKEGEQNKAIEIAKSLIKLGLDKESISKSTGLDLCEVEKLMN
;
A
#
# COMPACT_ATOMS: atom_id res chain seq x y z
N MET A 1 1.91 33.16 -22.66
CA MET A 1 2.40 31.77 -22.77
C MET A 1 2.97 31.35 -21.44
N SER A 2 2.51 30.22 -20.92
CA SER A 2 3.07 29.62 -19.71
C SER A 2 4.42 28.94 -20.03
N VAL A 3 5.23 28.73 -18.99
CA VAL A 3 6.50 28.00 -19.13
C VAL A 3 6.26 26.55 -19.59
N ASP A 4 5.09 25.99 -19.27
CA ASP A 4 4.70 24.64 -19.69
C ASP A 4 4.31 24.61 -21.17
N GLU A 5 3.53 25.58 -21.65
CA GLU A 5 3.19 25.71 -23.09
C GLU A 5 4.43 25.86 -23.96
N ILE A 6 5.42 26.64 -23.51
CA ILE A 6 6.70 26.83 -24.22
C ILE A 6 7.49 25.51 -24.28
N ARG A 7 7.44 24.73 -23.21
CA ARG A 7 8.13 23.43 -23.12
C ARG A 7 7.48 22.40 -24.03
N GLU A 8 6.15 22.30 -24.01
CA GLU A 8 5.39 21.37 -24.86
C GLU A 8 5.58 21.69 -26.34
N ALA A 9 5.51 22.98 -26.71
CA ALA A 9 5.77 23.40 -28.09
C ALA A 9 7.20 23.04 -28.54
N LYS A 10 8.20 23.21 -27.67
CA LYS A 10 9.59 22.81 -27.96
C LYS A 10 9.72 21.30 -28.12
N ASP A 11 9.05 20.53 -27.27
CA ASP A 11 9.07 19.07 -27.32
C ASP A 11 8.42 18.54 -28.62
N GLU A 12 7.31 19.14 -29.06
CA GLU A 12 6.67 18.82 -30.35
C GLU A 12 7.57 19.17 -31.54
N LEU A 13 8.24 20.33 -31.51
CA LEU A 13 9.21 20.71 -32.55
C LEU A 13 10.38 19.72 -32.62
N ILE A 14 10.87 19.21 -31.49
CA ILE A 14 11.96 18.21 -31.46
C ILE A 14 11.48 16.88 -32.05
N LYS A 15 10.24 16.44 -31.77
CA LYS A 15 9.67 15.24 -32.39
C LYS A 15 9.56 15.36 -33.92
N MET A 16 9.20 16.54 -34.41
CA MET A 16 9.06 16.82 -35.86
C MET A 16 10.38 17.17 -36.56
N SER A 17 11.46 17.40 -35.79
CA SER A 17 12.78 17.75 -36.32
C SER A 17 13.45 16.55 -36.99
N ASN A 18 14.15 16.77 -38.11
CA ASN A 18 15.00 15.77 -38.79
C ASN A 18 16.39 15.62 -38.14
N ASP A 19 16.60 16.15 -36.93
CA ASP A 19 17.84 15.97 -36.16
C ASP A 19 17.73 14.72 -35.27
N ASP A 20 18.40 13.65 -35.71
CA ASP A 20 18.39 12.35 -35.03
C ASP A 20 18.99 12.42 -33.62
N THR A 21 19.99 13.27 -33.38
CA THR A 21 20.64 13.39 -32.06
C THR A 21 19.69 14.04 -31.05
N GLN A 22 18.97 15.08 -31.47
CA GLN A 22 17.97 15.73 -30.61
C GLN A 22 16.78 14.80 -30.32
N ARG A 23 16.37 14.01 -31.31
CA ARG A 23 15.31 13.01 -31.15
C ARG A 23 15.70 11.91 -30.16
N GLU A 24 16.91 11.36 -30.28
CA GLU A 24 17.41 10.34 -29.37
C GLU A 24 17.50 10.86 -27.92
N LEU A 25 18.03 12.07 -27.72
CA LEU A 25 18.08 12.71 -26.39
C LEU A 25 16.68 12.89 -25.79
N TYR A 26 15.71 13.29 -26.61
CA TYR A 26 14.32 13.42 -26.18
C TYR A 26 13.72 12.06 -25.78
N GLU A 27 13.92 11.02 -26.58
CA GLU A 27 13.43 9.68 -26.31
C GLU A 27 14.03 9.09 -25.03
N MET A 28 15.34 9.26 -24.81
CA MET A 28 16.01 8.85 -23.58
C MET A 28 15.45 9.56 -22.36
N ARG A 29 15.20 10.87 -22.46
CA ARG A 29 14.59 11.65 -21.38
C ARG A 29 13.17 11.17 -21.10
N ALA A 30 12.36 10.98 -22.13
CA ALA A 30 11.00 10.51 -22.01
C ALA A 30 10.93 9.09 -21.42
N LYS A 31 11.85 8.20 -21.80
CA LYS A 31 12.02 6.87 -21.21
C LYS A 31 12.33 6.97 -19.71
N THR A 32 13.32 7.78 -19.34
CA THR A 32 13.69 7.98 -17.93
C THR A 32 12.52 8.49 -17.09
N LEU A 33 11.72 9.41 -17.63
CA LEU A 33 10.51 9.91 -16.94
C LEU A 33 9.46 8.81 -16.78
N ARG A 34 9.20 8.01 -17.82
CA ARG A 34 8.27 6.88 -17.75
C ARG A 34 8.72 5.82 -16.75
N ASP A 35 10.01 5.52 -16.70
CA ASP A 35 10.58 4.54 -15.76
C ASP A 35 10.42 5.04 -14.32
N LYS A 36 10.68 6.34 -14.06
CA LYS A 36 10.45 6.96 -12.75
C LYS A 36 8.98 6.91 -12.34
N ILE A 37 8.06 7.27 -13.24
CA ILE A 37 6.61 7.22 -12.97
C ILE A 37 6.18 5.79 -12.66
N SER A 38 6.65 4.82 -13.45
CA SER A 38 6.33 3.41 -13.27
C SER A 38 6.83 2.89 -11.92
N ALA A 39 8.06 3.24 -11.53
CA ALA A 39 8.63 2.87 -10.24
C ALA A 39 7.83 3.47 -9.05
N LEU A 40 7.42 4.74 -9.15
CA LEU A 40 6.60 5.39 -8.13
C LEU A 40 5.21 4.73 -8.02
N ASN A 41 4.54 4.50 -9.14
CA ASN A 41 3.23 3.85 -9.16
C ASN A 41 3.30 2.42 -8.59
N GLU A 42 4.37 1.68 -8.88
CA GLU A 42 4.56 0.34 -8.31
C GLU A 42 4.79 0.39 -6.80
N ALA A 43 5.60 1.34 -6.32
CA ALA A 43 5.85 1.55 -4.89
C ALA A 43 4.56 1.90 -4.14
N GLU A 44 3.75 2.83 -4.68
CA GLU A 44 2.46 3.21 -4.12
C GLU A 44 1.50 2.01 -4.06
N ARG A 45 1.36 1.28 -5.18
CA ARG A 45 0.50 0.09 -5.23
C ARG A 45 0.92 -0.96 -4.22
N LYS A 46 2.23 -1.21 -4.06
CA LYS A 46 2.76 -2.14 -3.05
C LYS A 46 2.47 -1.65 -1.64
N GLY A 47 2.63 -0.35 -1.37
CA GLY A 47 2.33 0.27 -0.09
C GLY A 47 0.85 0.10 0.30
N ILE A 48 -0.07 0.44 -0.60
CA ILE A 48 -1.51 0.28 -0.38
C ILE A 48 -1.88 -1.18 -0.13
N LYS A 49 -1.32 -2.11 -0.91
CA LYS A 49 -1.59 -3.55 -0.73
C LYS A 49 -1.12 -4.05 0.63
N LYS A 50 0.10 -3.69 1.04
CA LYS A 50 0.65 -4.05 2.36
C LYS A 50 -0.18 -3.46 3.49
N GLY A 51 -0.46 -2.15 3.46
CA GLY A 51 -1.26 -1.50 4.50
C GLY A 51 -2.67 -2.08 4.62
N ARG A 52 -3.30 -2.46 3.51
CA ARG A 52 -4.61 -3.14 3.55
C ARG A 52 -4.52 -4.54 4.17
N GLU A 53 -3.47 -5.30 3.86
CA GLU A 53 -3.27 -6.63 4.43
C GLU A 53 -2.97 -6.57 5.93
N GLU A 54 -2.07 -5.68 6.34
CA GLU A 54 -1.73 -5.41 7.74
C GLU A 54 -2.96 -4.95 8.52
N GLY A 55 -3.68 -3.95 8.02
CA GLY A 55 -4.90 -3.45 8.66
C GLY A 55 -6.01 -4.50 8.78
N ARG A 56 -6.12 -5.44 7.82
CA ARG A 56 -7.06 -6.56 7.94
C ARG A 56 -6.63 -7.53 9.05
N LYS A 57 -5.35 -7.89 9.13
CA LYS A 57 -4.83 -8.79 10.17
C LYS A 57 -4.97 -8.17 11.57
N GLU A 58 -4.58 -6.90 11.72
CA GLU A 58 -4.75 -6.17 12.98
C GLU A 58 -6.24 -6.06 13.36
N GLY A 59 -7.12 -5.77 12.40
CA GLY A 59 -8.56 -5.73 12.64
C GLY A 59 -9.14 -7.08 13.10
N GLU A 60 -8.71 -8.18 12.49
CA GLU A 60 -9.11 -9.53 12.89
C GLU A 60 -8.62 -9.88 14.30
N GLN A 61 -7.37 -9.57 14.63
CA GLN A 61 -6.81 -9.78 15.97
C GLN A 61 -7.51 -8.91 17.02
N ASN A 62 -7.69 -7.62 16.75
CA ASN A 62 -8.39 -6.71 17.66
C ASN A 62 -9.83 -7.17 17.91
N LYS A 63 -10.53 -7.63 16.86
CA LYS A 63 -11.88 -8.18 17.00
C LYS A 63 -11.89 -9.44 17.85
N ALA A 64 -10.93 -10.36 17.66
CA ALA A 64 -10.81 -11.57 18.47
C ALA A 64 -10.59 -11.24 19.95
N ILE A 65 -9.72 -10.26 20.24
CA ILE A 65 -9.45 -9.77 21.60
C ILE A 65 -10.70 -9.14 22.24
N GLU A 66 -11.45 -8.31 21.50
CA GLU A 66 -12.67 -7.68 22.01
C GLU A 66 -13.79 -8.70 22.30
N ILE A 67 -13.91 -9.72 21.45
CA ILE A 67 -14.81 -10.85 21.73
C ILE A 67 -14.32 -11.59 22.97
N ALA A 68 -13.03 -11.91 23.09
CA ALA A 68 -12.47 -12.60 24.25
C ALA A 68 -12.76 -11.84 25.55
N LYS A 69 -12.50 -10.54 25.61
CA LYS A 69 -12.83 -9.69 26.77
C LYS A 69 -14.32 -9.72 27.11
N SER A 70 -15.19 -9.73 26.10
CA SER A 70 -16.64 -9.81 26.29
C SER A 70 -17.05 -11.16 26.88
N LEU A 71 -16.47 -12.25 26.40
CA LEU A 71 -16.71 -13.61 26.90
C LEU A 71 -16.16 -13.81 28.33
N ILE A 72 -15.00 -13.22 28.65
CA ILE A 72 -14.43 -13.20 30.01
C ILE A 72 -15.38 -12.50 30.97
N LYS A 73 -15.95 -11.34 30.59
CA LYS A 73 -16.94 -10.62 31.39
C LYS A 73 -18.21 -11.43 31.65
N LEU A 74 -18.56 -12.36 30.74
CA LEU A 74 -19.68 -13.28 30.90
C LEU A 74 -19.34 -14.50 31.77
N GLY A 75 -18.11 -14.64 32.23
CA GLY A 75 -17.67 -15.73 33.11
C GLY A 75 -17.44 -17.06 32.40
N LEU A 76 -17.20 -17.05 31.09
CA LEU A 76 -16.87 -18.25 30.33
C LEU A 76 -15.47 -18.78 30.66
N ASP A 77 -15.29 -20.09 30.53
CA ASP A 77 -14.00 -20.73 30.74
C ASP A 77 -13.04 -20.45 29.57
N LYS A 78 -11.74 -20.53 29.87
CA LYS A 78 -10.66 -20.25 28.92
C LYS A 78 -10.69 -21.14 27.67
N GLU A 79 -11.16 -22.38 27.76
CA GLU A 79 -11.22 -23.29 26.61
C GLU A 79 -12.34 -22.88 25.64
N SER A 80 -13.50 -22.51 26.17
CA SER A 80 -14.62 -21.99 25.40
C SER A 80 -14.28 -20.66 24.70
N ILE A 81 -13.55 -19.78 25.39
CA ILE A 81 -13.08 -18.50 24.83
C ILE A 81 -12.08 -18.74 23.69
N SER A 82 -11.09 -19.59 23.91
CA SER A 82 -10.08 -19.94 22.90
C SER A 82 -10.74 -20.53 21.64
N LYS A 83 -11.67 -21.49 21.80
CA LYS A 83 -12.42 -22.09 20.67
C LYS A 83 -13.25 -21.07 19.89
N SER A 84 -13.83 -20.08 20.58
CA SER A 84 -14.75 -19.10 19.97
C SER A 84 -14.03 -17.95 19.29
N THR A 85 -12.85 -17.57 19.78
CA THR A 85 -12.09 -16.40 19.31
C THR A 85 -10.92 -16.78 18.40
N GLY A 86 -10.49 -18.04 18.44
CA GLY A 86 -9.30 -18.52 17.72
C GLY A 86 -7.98 -18.10 18.38
N LEU A 87 -8.04 -17.44 19.54
CA LEU A 87 -6.85 -17.11 20.34
C LEU A 87 -6.31 -18.35 21.05
N ASP A 88 -5.00 -18.37 21.29
CA ASP A 88 -4.38 -19.44 22.06
C ASP A 88 -4.71 -19.32 23.57
N LEU A 89 -4.55 -20.41 24.32
CA LEU A 89 -4.87 -20.42 25.75
C LEU A 89 -4.02 -19.44 26.57
N CYS A 90 -2.75 -19.23 26.21
CA CYS A 90 -1.88 -18.24 26.84
C CYS A 90 -2.31 -16.81 26.50
N GLU A 91 -2.74 -16.55 25.27
CA GLU A 91 -3.33 -15.25 24.87
C GLU A 91 -4.59 -14.94 25.68
N VAL A 92 -5.49 -15.92 25.82
CA VAL A 92 -6.69 -15.78 26.64
C VAL A 92 -6.32 -15.57 28.11
N GLU A 93 -5.36 -16.33 28.65
CA GLU A 93 -4.91 -16.19 30.04
C GLU A 93 -4.30 -14.81 30.33
N LYS A 94 -3.56 -14.24 29.37
CA LYS A 94 -3.06 -12.85 29.45
C LYS A 94 -4.18 -11.80 29.46
N LEU A 95 -5.35 -12.10 28.89
CA LEU A 95 -6.50 -11.20 28.90
C LEU A 95 -7.35 -11.32 30.17
N MET A 96 -7.15 -12.38 30.96
CA MET A 96 -7.87 -12.64 32.22
C MET A 96 -7.14 -12.09 33.45
N ASN A 97 -5.82 -11.92 33.37
CA ASN A 97 -4.98 -11.27 34.39
C ASN A 97 -4.96 -9.75 34.21
#